data_AF-A0AAV4ZSE3-F1
#
_entry.id   AF-A0AAV4ZSE3-F1
#
_cell.length_a   1.000
_cell.length_b   1.000
_cell.length_c   1.000
_cell.angle_alpha   90.00
_cell.angle_beta   90.00
_cell.angle_gamma   90.00
#
_symmetry.space_group_name_H-M   'P 1'
#
loop_
_entity.id
_entity.type
_entity.pdbx_description
1 polymer ?
#
loop_
_entity_poly.entity_id
_entity_poly.type
_entity_poly.pdbx_seq_one_letter_code
_entity_poly.pdbx_strand_id
1 'polypeptide(L)'
;MSVAEARDAPEPVAAVPHEEWLLRLNFNPEHIHGNEVVPSAVSLTDLKSRGYSVDREHLVDIRIVADRAKSHAANRPDDRKVSYLSRFECGPVCGETDAEGKVAFRIEASPVIATEAQPANPAHAHIKSAIPRGEAGLRKIRMLLIPHLQRFIALEEYVRNASNDDQVGQGVSQASDSRPD
;
A
#
# COMPACT_ATOMS: atom_id res chain seq x y z
N MET A 1 40.29 -19.93 17.49
CA MET A 1 38.92 -19.93 18.05
C MET A 1 38.19 -18.78 17.37
N SER A 2 37.23 -19.10 16.49
CA SER A 2 36.54 -18.11 15.64
C SER A 2 35.41 -17.47 16.42
N VAL A 3 35.36 -16.14 16.38
CA VAL A 3 34.31 -15.33 17.00
C VAL A 3 33.03 -15.55 16.20
N ALA A 4 32.00 -16.08 16.83
CA ALA A 4 30.69 -16.25 16.23
C ALA A 4 30.09 -14.85 15.98
N GLU A 5 29.76 -14.57 14.72
CA GLU A 5 29.04 -13.38 14.30
C GLU A 5 27.71 -13.31 15.04
N ALA A 6 27.54 -12.26 15.84
CA ALA A 6 26.27 -11.89 16.41
C ALA A 6 25.31 -11.62 15.25
N ARG A 7 24.33 -12.52 15.09
CA ARG A 7 23.22 -12.37 14.16
C ARG A 7 22.51 -11.05 14.49
N ASP A 8 22.42 -10.17 13.50
CA ASP A 8 21.58 -8.97 13.52
C ASP A 8 20.21 -9.32 14.10
N ALA A 9 19.89 -8.75 15.26
CA ALA A 9 18.51 -8.66 15.67
C ALA A 9 17.82 -7.72 14.66
N PRO A 10 16.72 -8.13 14.00
CA PRO A 10 16.03 -7.22 13.09
C PRO A 10 15.60 -5.99 13.88
N GLU A 11 15.96 -4.80 13.38
CA GLU A 11 15.54 -3.53 13.96
C GLU A 11 14.02 -3.54 14.21
N PRO A 12 13.52 -2.88 15.28
CA PRO A 12 12.10 -2.81 15.55
C PRO A 12 11.39 -2.18 14.35
N VAL A 13 10.53 -2.96 13.70
CA VAL A 13 9.78 -2.52 12.53
C VAL A 13 8.81 -1.42 12.96
N ALA A 14 8.98 -0.21 12.42
CA ALA A 14 8.17 0.93 12.79
C ALA A 14 6.70 0.71 12.42
N ALA A 15 5.80 0.89 13.39
CA ALA A 15 4.36 0.86 13.16
C ALA A 15 3.93 2.07 12.32
N VAL A 16 2.97 1.87 11.42
CA VAL A 16 2.37 2.98 10.67
C VAL A 16 1.33 3.68 11.53
N PRO A 17 1.36 5.03 11.67
CA PRO A 17 0.35 5.80 12.39
C PRO A 17 -1.08 5.52 11.90
N HIS A 18 -2.05 5.55 12.81
CA HIS A 18 -3.43 5.14 12.53
C HIS A 18 -4.18 6.14 11.63
N GLU A 19 -3.81 7.41 11.69
CA GLU A 19 -4.39 8.51 10.93
C GLU A 19 -3.98 8.48 9.45
N GLU A 20 -3.02 7.64 9.06
CA GLU A 20 -2.53 7.60 7.70
C GLU A 20 -3.50 6.92 6.74
N TRP A 21 -3.55 7.47 5.53
CA TRP A 21 -4.15 6.82 4.38
C TRP A 21 -3.17 5.87 3.72
N LEU A 22 -3.67 4.72 3.31
CA LEU A 22 -2.95 3.66 2.62
C LEU A 22 -3.52 3.47 1.23
N LEU A 23 -2.65 3.11 0.30
CA LEU A 23 -2.96 2.80 -1.08
C LEU A 23 -2.58 1.35 -1.40
N ARG A 24 -3.47 0.65 -2.09
CA ARG A 24 -3.19 -0.68 -2.65
C ARG A 24 -3.45 -0.67 -4.15
N LEU A 25 -2.42 -0.99 -4.93
CA LEU A 25 -2.56 -1.22 -6.36
C LEU A 25 -3.26 -2.56 -6.64
N ASN A 26 -4.38 -2.48 -7.35
CA ASN A 26 -5.21 -3.60 -7.77
C ASN A 26 -5.42 -3.57 -9.29
N PHE A 27 -5.74 -4.72 -9.86
CA PHE A 27 -5.95 -4.88 -11.30
C PHE A 27 -7.28 -5.56 -11.58
N ASN A 28 -7.97 -5.16 -12.64
CA ASN A 28 -9.12 -5.86 -13.17
C ASN A 28 -8.70 -6.61 -14.47
N PRO A 29 -9.03 -7.91 -14.63
CA PRO A 29 -9.89 -8.73 -13.75
C PRO A 29 -9.19 -9.50 -12.61
N GLU A 30 -7.85 -9.50 -12.51
CA GLU A 30 -7.13 -10.37 -11.56
C GLU A 30 -7.56 -10.20 -10.08
N HIS A 31 -7.69 -8.96 -9.63
CA HIS A 31 -7.96 -8.61 -8.24
C HIS A 31 -9.39 -8.10 -8.04
N ILE A 32 -10.01 -7.55 -9.08
CA ILE A 32 -11.32 -6.92 -9.03
C ILE A 32 -12.23 -7.60 -10.03
N HIS A 33 -13.38 -8.09 -9.57
CA HIS A 33 -14.44 -8.65 -10.40
C HIS A 33 -15.79 -8.07 -9.99
N GLY A 34 -16.60 -7.63 -10.97
CA GLY A 34 -17.93 -7.09 -10.66
C GLY A 34 -17.91 -5.86 -9.73
N ASN A 35 -16.86 -5.05 -9.79
CA ASN A 35 -16.62 -3.92 -8.87
C ASN A 35 -16.39 -4.31 -7.40
N GLU A 36 -15.87 -5.51 -7.16
CA GLU A 36 -15.47 -5.97 -5.84
C GLU A 36 -14.06 -6.57 -5.87
N VAL A 37 -13.27 -6.33 -4.82
CA VAL A 37 -12.03 -7.08 -4.59
C VAL A 37 -12.36 -8.54 -4.28
N VAL A 38 -11.84 -9.46 -5.09
CA VAL A 38 -12.04 -10.90 -4.87
C VAL A 38 -11.16 -11.41 -3.73
N PRO A 39 -11.58 -12.44 -2.96
CA PRO A 39 -10.78 -12.96 -1.85
C PRO A 39 -9.40 -13.50 -2.25
N SER A 40 -9.22 -13.96 -3.49
CA SER A 40 -7.93 -14.40 -4.00
C SER A 40 -6.92 -13.27 -4.19
N ALA A 41 -7.38 -12.01 -4.27
CA ALA A 41 -6.51 -10.84 -4.37
C ALA A 41 -5.67 -10.60 -3.10
N VAL A 42 -6.09 -11.18 -1.97
CA VAL A 42 -5.35 -11.18 -0.71
C VAL A 42 -4.85 -12.59 -0.43
N SER A 43 -3.56 -12.81 -0.67
CA SER A 43 -2.92 -14.10 -0.42
C SER A 43 -2.85 -14.40 1.07
N LEU A 44 -3.17 -15.64 1.45
CA LEU A 44 -3.02 -16.10 2.84
C LEU A 44 -1.54 -16.11 3.24
N THR A 45 -0.63 -16.39 2.30
CA THR A 45 0.82 -16.34 2.53
C THR A 45 1.29 -14.91 2.81
N ASP A 46 0.65 -13.90 2.18
CA ASP A 46 0.96 -12.50 2.44
C ASP A 46 0.54 -12.10 3.84
N LEU A 47 -0.68 -12.45 4.24
CA LEU A 47 -1.14 -12.20 5.61
C LEU A 47 -0.34 -12.97 6.66
N LYS A 48 0.18 -14.16 6.32
CA LYS A 48 0.94 -15.00 7.26
C LYS A 48 2.36 -14.51 7.47
N SER A 49 3.08 -14.16 6.39
CA SER A 49 4.53 -13.94 6.46
C SER A 49 5.04 -12.83 5.55
N ARG A 50 4.72 -12.83 4.25
CA ARG A 50 5.36 -11.90 3.30
C ARG A 50 4.94 -10.44 3.53
N GLY A 51 3.71 -10.22 3.99
CA GLY A 51 3.08 -8.91 4.06
C GLY A 51 2.25 -8.62 2.81
N TYR A 52 1.00 -8.21 3.02
CA TYR A 52 0.17 -7.68 1.95
C TYR A 52 0.60 -6.24 1.67
N SER A 53 1.18 -6.02 0.49
CA SER A 53 1.87 -4.78 0.12
C SER A 53 0.90 -3.62 -0.11
N VAL A 54 1.16 -2.52 0.58
CA VAL A 54 0.46 -1.24 0.49
C VAL A 54 1.47 -0.10 0.51
N ASP A 55 1.05 1.11 0.15
CA ASP A 55 1.88 2.31 0.23
C ASP A 55 1.22 3.35 1.14
N ARG A 56 2.02 4.05 1.94
CA ARG A 56 1.61 5.18 2.76
C ARG A 56 1.38 6.38 1.84
N GLU A 57 0.13 6.82 1.71
CA GLU A 57 -0.28 7.80 0.69
C GLU A 57 0.55 9.08 0.75
N HIS A 58 0.77 9.63 1.94
CA HIS A 58 1.48 10.90 2.11
C HIS A 58 3.00 10.84 1.79
N LEU A 59 3.58 9.65 1.61
CA LEU A 59 4.99 9.46 1.26
C LEU A 59 5.20 8.95 -0.15
N VAL A 60 4.12 8.58 -0.84
CA VAL A 60 4.22 7.86 -2.11
C VAL A 60 4.63 8.82 -3.23
N ASP A 61 5.64 8.45 -4.00
CA ASP A 61 5.85 9.06 -5.31
C ASP A 61 4.94 8.34 -6.30
N ILE A 62 3.94 9.06 -6.83
CA ILE A 62 2.94 8.48 -7.72
C ILE A 62 3.54 7.90 -9.00
N ARG A 63 4.71 8.38 -9.44
CA ARG A 63 5.43 7.84 -10.61
C ARG A 63 5.87 6.40 -10.36
N ILE A 64 6.33 6.10 -9.15
CA ILE A 64 6.71 4.73 -8.76
C ILE A 64 5.51 3.79 -8.86
N VAL A 65 4.35 4.21 -8.39
CA VAL A 65 3.12 3.40 -8.44
C VAL A 65 2.68 3.19 -9.90
N ALA A 66 2.75 4.24 -10.72
CA ALA A 66 2.42 4.17 -12.14
C ALA A 66 3.36 3.23 -12.91
N ASP A 67 4.66 3.31 -12.67
CA ASP A 67 5.64 2.45 -13.33
C ASP A 67 5.54 0.99 -12.86
N ARG A 68 5.28 0.77 -11.56
CA ARG A 68 4.97 -0.55 -11.02
C ARG A 68 3.71 -1.13 -11.66
N ALA A 69 2.68 -0.31 -11.89
CA ALA A 69 1.46 -0.73 -12.57
C ALA A 69 1.73 -1.17 -14.01
N LYS A 70 2.48 -0.37 -14.78
CA LYS A 70 2.88 -0.71 -16.15
C LYS A 70 3.70 -1.99 -16.20
N SER A 71 4.70 -2.14 -15.32
CA SER A 71 5.55 -3.33 -15.24
C SER A 71 4.73 -4.59 -14.92
N HIS A 72 3.83 -4.52 -13.93
CA HIS A 72 2.96 -5.63 -13.60
C HIS A 72 1.99 -6.00 -14.73
N ALA A 73 1.42 -5.01 -15.41
CA ALA A 73 0.52 -5.23 -16.55
C ALA A 73 1.26 -5.86 -17.74
N ALA A 74 2.46 -5.40 -18.07
CA ALA A 74 3.29 -5.97 -19.14
C ALA A 74 3.62 -7.45 -18.90
N ASN A 75 3.81 -7.86 -17.63
CA ASN A 75 4.11 -9.24 -17.27
C ASN A 75 2.89 -10.18 -17.35
N ARG A 76 1.66 -9.66 -17.22
CA ARG A 76 0.41 -10.44 -17.28
C ARG A 76 -0.71 -9.65 -17.96
N PRO A 77 -0.58 -9.34 -19.26
CA PRO A 77 -1.45 -8.39 -19.95
C PRO A 77 -2.91 -8.83 -20.02
N ASP A 78 -3.17 -10.14 -20.06
CA ASP A 78 -4.52 -10.69 -20.12
C ASP A 78 -5.27 -10.59 -18.79
N ASP A 79 -4.55 -10.61 -17.66
CA ASP A 79 -5.13 -10.59 -16.32
C ASP A 79 -5.13 -9.20 -15.69
N ARG A 80 -4.26 -8.30 -16.17
CA ARG A 80 -4.00 -6.98 -15.58
C ARG A 80 -4.25 -5.85 -16.59
N LYS A 81 -5.51 -5.72 -17.00
CA LYS A 81 -5.92 -4.78 -18.06
C LYS A 81 -6.10 -3.36 -17.55
N VAL A 82 -6.76 -3.22 -16.40
CA VAL A 82 -7.10 -1.90 -15.82
C VAL A 82 -6.58 -1.82 -14.40
N SER A 83 -5.94 -0.71 -14.06
CA SER A 83 -5.32 -0.49 -12.75
C SER A 83 -6.14 0.44 -11.87
N TYR A 84 -6.34 0.05 -10.62
CA TYR A 84 -7.05 0.83 -9.60
C TYR A 84 -6.21 0.93 -8.34
N LEU A 85 -6.39 2.01 -7.58
CA LEU A 85 -5.93 2.13 -6.21
C LEU A 85 -7.10 1.92 -5.28
N SER A 86 -6.99 0.98 -4.35
CA SER A 86 -7.84 0.98 -3.16
C SER A 86 -7.25 1.95 -2.14
N ARG A 87 -8.03 2.94 -1.72
CA ARG A 87 -7.62 3.98 -0.77
C ARG A 87 -8.39 3.85 0.54
N PHE A 88 -7.70 3.64 1.65
CA PHE A 88 -8.34 3.37 2.95
C PHE A 88 -7.49 3.87 4.12
N GLU A 89 -8.11 4.04 5.29
CA GLU A 89 -7.43 4.51 6.50
C GLU A 89 -6.77 3.34 7.24
N CYS A 90 -5.58 3.59 7.81
CA CYS A 90 -4.82 2.63 8.60
C CYS A 90 -5.54 2.21 9.88
N GLY A 91 -6.07 3.18 10.62
CA GLY A 91 -6.72 3.01 11.92
C GLY A 91 -7.86 1.99 11.92
N PRO A 92 -8.86 2.11 11.03
CA PRO A 92 -9.93 1.11 10.92
C PRO A 92 -9.42 -0.32 10.69
N VAL A 93 -8.39 -0.51 9.86
CA VAL A 93 -7.79 -1.84 9.63
C VAL A 93 -7.06 -2.37 10.87
N CYS A 94 -6.29 -1.52 11.54
CA CYS A 94 -5.62 -1.88 12.80
C CYS A 94 -6.63 -2.15 13.95
N GLY A 95 -7.83 -1.58 13.88
CA GLY A 95 -8.92 -1.76 14.83
C GLY A 95 -9.73 -3.04 14.63
N GLU A 96 -9.58 -3.74 13.49
CA GLU A 96 -10.30 -4.99 13.22
C GLU A 96 -9.95 -6.07 14.25
N THR A 97 -10.96 -6.75 14.75
CA THR A 97 -10.81 -7.90 15.66
C THR A 97 -11.44 -9.14 15.06
N ASP A 98 -10.83 -10.30 15.30
CA ASP A 98 -11.43 -11.59 14.96
C ASP A 98 -12.64 -11.93 15.85
N ALA A 99 -13.27 -13.08 15.58
CA ALA A 99 -14.42 -13.57 16.33
C ALA A 99 -14.10 -13.88 17.81
N GLU A 100 -12.82 -13.99 18.15
CA GLU A 100 -12.31 -14.21 19.50
C GLU A 100 -11.89 -12.90 20.19
N GLY A 101 -12.16 -11.73 19.57
CA GLY A 101 -11.84 -10.41 20.10
C GLY A 101 -10.36 -10.03 20.02
N LYS A 102 -9.55 -10.77 19.27
CA LYS A 102 -8.11 -10.48 19.10
C LYS A 102 -7.90 -9.64 17.87
N VAL A 103 -6.96 -8.69 17.96
CA VAL A 103 -6.56 -7.85 16.81
C VAL A 103 -6.24 -8.73 15.59
N ALA A 104 -6.85 -8.38 14.46
CA ALA A 104 -6.73 -9.13 13.22
C ALA A 104 -5.42 -8.79 12.50
N PHE A 105 -5.10 -7.49 12.42
CA PHE A 105 -4.01 -6.98 11.59
C PHE A 105 -3.02 -6.13 12.35
N ARG A 106 -1.79 -6.11 11.84
CA ARG A 106 -0.79 -5.10 12.15
C ARG A 106 -0.22 -4.56 10.86
N ILE A 107 0.10 -3.27 10.86
CA ILE A 107 0.63 -2.57 9.70
C ILE A 107 2.01 -2.03 10.03
N GLU A 108 2.97 -2.45 9.22
CA GLU A 108 4.40 -2.27 9.46
C GLU A 108 5.02 -1.52 8.28
N ALA A 109 5.75 -0.43 8.56
CA ALA A 109 6.55 0.24 7.55
C ALA A 109 7.65 -0.71 7.06
N SER A 110 7.84 -0.78 5.75
CA SER A 110 8.80 -1.70 5.13
C SER A 110 9.38 -1.05 3.87
N PRO A 111 10.08 0.09 4.01
CA PRO A 111 10.58 0.85 2.86
C PRO A 111 11.42 -0.03 1.94
N VAL A 112 11.18 0.08 0.64
CA VAL A 112 11.96 -0.64 -0.37
C VAL A 112 13.19 0.19 -0.71
N ILE A 113 14.35 -0.42 -0.57
CA ILE A 113 15.63 0.17 -0.99
C ILE A 113 15.78 -0.05 -2.50
N ALA A 114 16.28 0.95 -3.22
CA ALA A 114 16.54 0.85 -4.65
C ALA A 114 17.49 -0.31 -4.95
N THR A 115 17.16 -1.08 -5.98
CA THR A 115 18.04 -2.09 -6.58
C THR A 115 18.06 -1.91 -8.10
N GLU A 116 18.90 -2.67 -8.79
CA GLU A 116 18.88 -2.69 -10.27
C GLU A 116 17.51 -3.08 -10.84
N ALA A 117 16.72 -3.86 -10.09
CA ALA A 117 15.44 -4.40 -10.55
C ALA A 117 14.23 -3.54 -10.15
N GLN A 118 14.35 -2.68 -9.12
CA GLN A 118 13.22 -1.87 -8.64
C GLN A 118 13.69 -0.53 -8.05
N PRO A 119 12.95 0.56 -8.29
CA PRO A 119 13.24 1.85 -7.66
C PRO A 119 13.00 1.78 -6.15
N ALA A 120 13.64 2.69 -5.39
CA ALA A 120 13.36 2.86 -3.98
C ALA A 120 11.91 3.28 -3.78
N ASN A 121 11.24 2.73 -2.77
CA ASN A 121 9.89 3.14 -2.37
C ASN A 121 9.84 3.30 -0.84
N PRO A 122 10.10 4.51 -0.31
CA PRO A 122 10.06 4.76 1.13
C PRO A 122 8.66 4.67 1.73
N ALA A 123 7.61 4.76 0.90
CA ALA A 123 6.22 4.67 1.32
C ALA A 123 5.74 3.23 1.58
N HIS A 124 6.50 2.23 1.14
CA HIS A 124 6.05 0.83 1.19
C HIS A 124 5.81 0.36 2.63
N ALA A 125 4.70 -0.35 2.82
CA ALA A 125 4.30 -0.95 4.07
C ALA A 125 3.61 -2.29 3.84
N HIS A 126 3.44 -3.05 4.92
CA HIS A 126 2.84 -4.38 4.90
C HIS A 126 1.70 -4.50 5.90
N ILE A 127 0.58 -5.05 5.44
CA ILE A 127 -0.48 -5.58 6.32
C ILE A 127 -0.20 -7.06 6.57
N LYS A 128 -0.12 -7.45 7.85
CA LYS A 128 0.08 -8.84 8.28
C LYS A 128 -0.95 -9.23 9.33
N SER A 129 -1.14 -10.52 9.54
CA SER A 129 -1.85 -11.02 10.72
C SER A 129 -1.13 -10.54 11.98
N ALA A 130 -1.86 -9.93 12.91
CA ALA A 130 -1.28 -9.39 14.14
C ALA A 130 -0.63 -10.50 14.99
N ILE A 131 -1.27 -11.67 15.01
CA ILE A 131 -0.84 -12.88 15.73
C ILE A 131 -0.68 -14.07 14.78
N PRO A 132 0.08 -15.10 15.14
CA PRO A 132 0.13 -16.34 14.37
C PRO A 132 -1.24 -17.00 14.24
N ARG A 133 -1.62 -17.39 13.01
CA ARG A 133 -2.90 -18.04 12.69
C ARG A 133 -2.69 -19.20 11.73
N GLY A 134 -3.52 -20.24 11.88
CA GLY A 134 -3.68 -21.28 10.87
C GLY A 134 -4.47 -20.77 9.66
N GLU A 135 -4.49 -21.55 8.57
CA GLU A 135 -5.14 -21.13 7.31
C GLU A 135 -6.60 -20.72 7.46
N ALA A 136 -7.38 -21.47 8.26
CA ALA A 136 -8.79 -21.14 8.50
C ALA A 136 -8.92 -19.76 9.18
N GLY A 137 -8.05 -19.44 10.13
CA GLY A 137 -8.01 -18.12 10.78
C GLY A 137 -7.60 -17.01 9.81
N LEU A 138 -6.62 -17.27 8.95
CA LEU A 138 -6.19 -16.33 7.90
C LEU A 138 -7.32 -16.05 6.90
N ARG A 139 -8.09 -17.07 6.51
CA ARG A 139 -9.27 -16.90 5.65
C ARG A 139 -10.32 -16.01 6.29
N LYS A 140 -10.57 -16.17 7.60
CA LYS A 140 -11.52 -15.33 8.34
C LYS A 140 -11.07 -13.87 8.38
N ILE A 141 -9.85 -13.60 8.84
CA ILE A 141 -9.39 -12.21 8.91
C ILE A 141 -9.30 -11.58 7.52
N ARG A 142 -8.92 -12.33 6.47
CA ARG A 142 -8.94 -11.83 5.09
C ARG A 142 -10.30 -11.24 4.71
N MET A 143 -11.41 -11.86 5.12
CA MET A 143 -12.75 -11.33 4.86
C MET A 143 -13.04 -10.03 5.60
N LEU A 144 -12.35 -9.74 6.71
CA LEU A 144 -12.39 -8.45 7.40
C LEU A 144 -11.61 -7.37 6.65
N LEU A 145 -10.52 -7.72 5.94
CA LEU A 145 -9.74 -6.75 5.17
C LEU A 145 -10.45 -6.28 3.91
N ILE A 146 -11.14 -7.20 3.22
CA ILE A 146 -11.73 -6.95 1.89
C ILE A 146 -12.65 -5.71 1.85
N PRO A 147 -13.56 -5.47 2.81
CA PRO A 147 -14.39 -4.26 2.83
C PRO A 147 -13.61 -2.95 2.78
N HIS A 148 -12.44 -2.88 3.43
CA HIS A 148 -11.58 -1.70 3.39
C HIS A 148 -10.98 -1.44 2.00
N LEU A 149 -10.88 -2.48 1.17
CA LEU A 149 -10.27 -2.38 -0.15
C LEU A 149 -11.26 -1.93 -1.26
N GLN A 150 -12.53 -1.69 -0.95
CA GLN A 150 -13.57 -1.44 -1.97
C GLN A 150 -13.64 0.02 -2.45
N ARG A 151 -12.94 0.95 -1.79
CA ARG A 151 -12.87 2.35 -2.25
C ARG A 151 -11.83 2.47 -3.37
N PHE A 152 -12.29 2.28 -4.61
CA PHE A 152 -11.44 2.36 -5.79
C PHE A 152 -11.29 3.78 -6.33
N ILE A 153 -10.07 4.10 -6.77
CA ILE A 153 -9.75 5.26 -7.59
C ILE A 153 -9.03 4.72 -8.83
N ALA A 154 -9.45 5.13 -10.03
CA ALA A 154 -8.73 4.77 -11.24
C ALA A 154 -7.31 5.34 -11.17
N LEU A 155 -6.29 4.51 -11.45
CA LEU A 155 -4.90 4.96 -11.30
C LEU A 155 -4.59 6.18 -12.18
N GLU A 156 -5.09 6.20 -13.41
CA GLU A 156 -4.91 7.32 -14.34
C GLU A 156 -5.53 8.63 -13.83
N GLU A 157 -6.68 8.55 -13.19
CA GLU A 157 -7.35 9.71 -12.58
C GLU A 157 -6.52 10.23 -11.39
N TYR A 158 -6.06 9.31 -10.54
CA TYR A 158 -5.24 9.66 -9.38
C TYR A 158 -3.94 10.35 -9.79
N VAL A 159 -3.21 9.81 -10.79
CA VAL A 159 -1.98 10.40 -11.33
C VAL A 159 -2.24 11.81 -11.88
N ARG A 160 -3.35 11.99 -12.60
CA ARG A 160 -3.73 13.29 -13.19
C ARG A 160 -4.01 14.33 -12.11
N ASN A 161 -4.75 13.96 -11.06
CA ASN A 161 -5.08 14.86 -9.97
C ASN A 161 -3.83 15.26 -9.16
N ALA A 162 -2.95 14.30 -8.84
CA ALA A 162 -1.69 14.57 -8.16
C ALA A 162 -0.78 15.52 -8.97
N SER A 163 -0.76 15.36 -10.30
CA SER A 163 0.04 16.22 -11.18
C SER A 163 -0.50 17.66 -11.25
N ASN A 164 -1.80 17.87 -11.05
CA ASN A 164 -2.42 19.19 -11.05
C ASN A 164 -2.16 19.92 -9.72
N ASP A 165 -2.16 19.21 -8.60
CA ASP A 165 -1.86 19.78 -7.28
C ASP A 165 -0.42 20.32 -7.21
N ASP A 166 0.54 19.61 -7.84
CA ASP A 166 1.93 20.06 -7.97
C ASP A 166 2.08 21.34 -8.80
N GLN A 167 1.19 21.58 -9.79
CA GLN A 167 1.20 22.80 -10.61
C GLN A 167 0.59 24.01 -9.89
N VAL A 168 -0.43 23.79 -9.04
CA VAL A 168 -1.04 24.86 -8.25
C VAL A 168 -0.08 25.35 -7.15
N GLY A 169 0.73 24.46 -6.57
CA GLY A 169 1.75 24.80 -5.57
C GLY A 169 2.93 25.63 -6.10
N GLN A 170 3.20 25.60 -7.41
CA GLN A 170 4.28 26.37 -8.05
C GLN A 170 3.81 27.74 -8.62
N GLY A 171 2.51 28.03 -8.57
CA GLY A 171 1.92 29.27 -9.11
C GLY A 171 1.92 30.48 -8.16
N VAL A 172 2.38 30.34 -6.92
CA VAL A 172 2.36 31.43 -5.92
C VAL A 172 3.79 31.93 -5.64
N SER A 173 4.43 32.50 -6.66
CA SER A 173 5.61 33.34 -6.49
C SER A 173 5.73 34.33 -7.64
N GLN A 174 4.92 35.39 -7.57
CA GLN A 174 5.28 36.73 -8.03
C GLN A 174 4.21 37.74 -7.59
N ALA A 175 4.41 38.30 -6.40
CA ALA A 175 3.85 39.59 -6.01
C ALA A 175 4.94 40.35 -5.25
N SER A 176 5.76 41.08 -5.99
CA SER A 176 6.57 42.17 -5.46
C SER A 176 6.48 43.29 -6.50
N ASP A 177 5.52 44.19 -6.32
CA ASP A 177 5.68 45.46 -5.59
C ASP A 177 6.18 46.55 -6.56
N SER A 178 5.24 47.33 -7.07
CA SER A 178 5.52 48.57 -7.79
C SER A 178 4.45 49.57 -7.40
N ARG A 179 4.70 50.30 -6.31
CA ARG A 179 4.04 51.59 -6.06
C ARG A 179 4.88 52.68 -6.74
N PRO A 180 4.31 53.50 -7.62
CA PRO A 180 4.93 54.77 -7.99
C PRO A 180 4.54 55.84 -6.97
N ASP A 181 5.48 56.76 -6.74
CA ASP A 181 5.42 57.94 -5.88
C ASP A 181 4.30 58.93 -6.25
#